data_AF-A0A098T4Z5-F1
#
_entry.id   AF-A0A098T4Z5-F1
#
_cell.length_a   1.000
_cell.length_b   1.000
_cell.length_c   1.000
_cell.angle_alpha   90.00
_cell.angle_beta   90.00
_cell.angle_gamma   90.00
#
_symmetry.space_group_name_H-M   'P 1'
#
loop_
_entity.id
_entity.type
_entity.pdbx_description
1 polymer ?
#
loop_
_entity_poly.entity_id
_entity_poly.type
_entity_poly.pdbx_seq_one_letter_code
_entity_poly.pdbx_strand_id
1 'polypeptide(L)' 'MSKGIIMTDEERPEPSLKTADPGQHADTARLSVTLPRDTLMQLKIHAAQHQATMRDVVAGLIQNELRRNPL' A
#
# COMPACT_ATOMS: atom_id res chain seq x y z
N MET A 1 1.78 54.93 35.40
CA MET A 1 2.35 54.94 34.03
C MET A 1 2.77 53.53 33.69
N SER A 2 1.99 52.79 32.89
CA SER A 2 2.42 51.53 32.29
C SER A 2 1.72 51.39 30.95
N LYS A 3 2.50 51.39 29.87
CA LYS A 3 2.05 51.16 28.50
C LYS A 3 1.83 49.65 28.31
N GLY A 4 0.60 49.24 28.01
CA GLY A 4 0.28 47.90 27.50
C GLY A 4 0.46 47.87 25.98
N ILE A 5 1.12 46.82 25.49
CA ILE A 5 1.61 46.67 24.11
C ILE A 5 0.47 46.31 23.15
N ILE A 6 0.61 46.80 21.91
CA ILE A 6 -0.30 46.71 20.77
C ILE A 6 -0.36 45.29 20.20
N MET A 7 -1.54 44.95 19.68
CA MET A 7 -1.92 43.75 18.93
C MET A 7 -1.03 43.46 17.71
N THR A 8 -0.78 42.18 17.43
CA THR A 8 -0.40 41.65 16.09
C THR A 8 -0.92 40.21 16.06
N ASP A 9 -2.13 39.99 15.57
CA ASP A 9 -2.47 39.66 14.17
C ASP A 9 -2.07 38.22 13.78
N GLU A 10 -3.08 37.35 13.85
CA GLU A 10 -3.33 36.23 12.93
C GLU A 10 -2.15 35.33 12.51
N GLU A 11 -1.67 34.46 13.42
CA GLU A 11 -0.95 33.25 12.99
C GLU A 11 -1.96 32.24 12.43
N ARG A 12 -2.40 32.49 11.18
CA ARG A 12 -3.06 31.50 10.34
C ARG A 12 -2.11 30.31 10.22
N PRO A 13 -2.49 29.07 10.58
CA PRO A 13 -1.62 27.93 10.39
C PRO A 13 -1.37 27.79 8.89
N GLU A 14 -0.11 27.99 8.47
CA GLU A 14 0.34 27.65 7.14
C GLU A 14 -0.05 26.17 6.91
N PRO A 15 -0.68 25.81 5.78
CA PRO A 15 -0.79 24.41 5.45
C PRO A 15 0.65 23.94 5.30
N SER A 16 1.11 23.18 6.29
CA SER A 16 2.34 22.41 6.21
C SER A 16 2.15 21.50 5.00
N LEU A 17 2.59 21.98 3.83
CA LEU A 17 2.74 21.21 2.62
C LEU A 17 3.80 20.19 3.00
N LYS A 18 3.30 19.10 3.56
CA LYS A 18 4.04 17.89 3.87
C LYS A 18 4.78 17.58 2.58
N THR A 19 6.08 17.87 2.57
CA THR A 19 6.98 17.57 1.47
C THR A 19 6.70 16.12 1.12
N ALA A 20 5.99 15.91 0.02
CA ALA A 20 5.76 14.58 -0.51
C ALA A 20 7.15 14.08 -0.86
N ASP A 21 7.68 13.18 -0.03
CA ASP A 21 8.93 12.48 -0.29
C ASP A 21 8.83 11.88 -1.70
N PRO A 22 9.56 12.41 -2.70
CA PRO A 22 9.52 11.88 -4.05
C PRO A 22 10.50 10.71 -4.11
N GLY A 23 10.23 9.67 -3.31
CA GLY A 23 11.14 8.55 -3.10
C GLY A 23 10.46 7.20 -2.94
N GLN A 24 9.16 7.16 -2.63
CA GLN A 24 8.41 5.89 -2.50
C GLN A 24 7.57 5.61 -3.74
N HIS A 25 8.22 5.54 -4.89
CA HIS A 25 7.78 4.53 -5.85
C HIS A 25 8.16 3.19 -5.22
N ALA A 26 7.24 2.55 -4.50
CA ALA A 26 7.37 1.14 -4.18
C ALA A 26 7.54 0.42 -5.51
N ASP A 27 8.80 0.09 -5.84
CA ASP A 27 9.14 -0.64 -7.04
C ASP A 27 8.33 -1.93 -7.01
N THR A 28 7.24 -1.94 -7.76
CA THR A 28 6.27 -3.03 -7.70
C THR A 28 6.84 -4.10 -8.60
N ALA A 29 7.83 -4.83 -8.05
CA ALA A 29 8.48 -5.93 -8.74
C ALA A 29 7.40 -6.82 -9.36
N ARG A 30 7.35 -6.84 -10.69
CA ARG A 30 6.30 -7.54 -11.43
C ARG A 30 6.70 -9.00 -11.57
N LEU A 31 5.95 -9.88 -10.93
CA LEU A 31 6.09 -11.32 -11.10
C LEU A 31 5.19 -11.80 -12.26
N SER A 32 5.81 -12.38 -13.29
CA SER A 32 5.10 -13.07 -14.38
C SER A 32 5.40 -14.56 -14.32
N VAL A 33 4.36 -15.39 -14.21
CA VAL A 33 4.46 -16.84 -14.11
C VAL A 33 3.62 -17.51 -15.19
N THR A 34 4.16 -18.59 -15.76
CA THR A 34 3.38 -19.47 -16.63
C THR A 34 2.85 -20.62 -15.78
N LEU A 35 1.53 -20.79 -15.79
CA LEU A 35 0.86 -21.85 -15.04
C LEU A 35 0.13 -22.78 -16.00
N PRO A 36 0.00 -24.08 -15.66
CA PRO A 36 -0.91 -24.97 -16.37
C PRO A 36 -2.34 -24.40 -16.39
N ARG A 37 -3.07 -24.68 -17.47
CA ARG A 37 -4.43 -24.14 -17.68
C ARG A 37 -5.37 -24.48 -16.53
N ASP A 38 -5.36 -25.72 -16.07
CA ASP A 38 -6.20 -26.18 -14.95
C ASP A 38 -5.87 -25.43 -13.65
N THR A 39 -4.58 -25.23 -13.35
CA THR A 39 -4.15 -24.45 -12.17
C THR A 39 -4.64 -23.01 -12.25
N LEU A 40 -4.54 -22.38 -13.42
CA LEU A 40 -5.03 -21.02 -13.64
C LEU A 40 -6.56 -20.94 -13.50
N MET A 41 -7.29 -21.96 -13.97
CA MET A 41 -8.74 -22.03 -13.80
C MET A 41 -9.15 -22.14 -12.33
N GLN A 42 -8.48 -23.01 -11.56
CA GLN A 42 -8.71 -23.15 -10.11
C GLN A 42 -8.44 -21.84 -9.35
N LEU A 43 -7.34 -21.16 -9.68
CA LEU A 43 -7.01 -19.84 -9.10
C LEU A 43 -8.11 -18.80 -9.38
N LYS A 44 -8.65 -18.78 -10.61
CA LYS A 44 -9.75 -17.87 -10.98
C LYS A 44 -11.04 -18.19 -10.24
N ILE A 45 -11.38 -19.48 -10.08
CA ILE A 45 -12.56 -19.90 -9.31
C ILE A 45 -12.42 -19.47 -7.84
N HIS A 46 -11.27 -19.74 -7.24
CA HIS A 46 -10.99 -19.37 -5.85
C HIS A 46 -11.05 -17.85 -5.65
N ALA A 47 -10.43 -17.07 -6.54
CA ALA A 47 -10.51 -15.62 -6.51
C ALA A 47 -11.97 -15.11 -6.55
N ALA A 48 -12.81 -15.70 -7.41
CA ALA A 48 -14.22 -15.35 -7.50
C ALA A 48 -15.01 -15.71 -6.23
N GLN A 49 -14.78 -16.89 -5.65
CA GLN A 49 -15.45 -17.36 -4.43
C GLN A 49 -15.17 -16.44 -3.22
N HIS A 50 -13.97 -15.86 -3.16
CA HIS A 50 -13.53 -15.01 -2.05
C HIS A 50 -13.61 -13.51 -2.35
N GLN A 51 -14.22 -13.10 -3.47
CA GLN A 51 -14.29 -11.70 -3.91
C GLN A 51 -12.91 -11.01 -3.93
N ALA A 52 -11.88 -11.75 -4.32
CA ALA A 52 -10.49 -11.32 -4.31
C ALA A 52 -9.91 -11.26 -5.74
N THR A 53 -8.78 -10.58 -5.92
CA THR A 53 -8.04 -10.63 -7.20
C THR A 53 -7.10 -11.82 -7.25
N MET A 54 -6.72 -12.25 -8.46
CA MET A 54 -5.67 -13.28 -8.62
C MET A 54 -4.36 -12.87 -7.94
N ARG A 55 -4.03 -11.57 -7.92
CA ARG A 55 -2.86 -11.05 -7.23
C ARG A 55 -2.97 -11.28 -5.72
N ASP A 56 -4.10 -10.97 -5.11
CA ASP A 56 -4.30 -11.13 -3.66
C ASP A 56 -4.23 -12.60 -3.25
N VAL A 57 -4.87 -13.48 -4.03
CA VAL A 57 -4.82 -14.93 -3.82
C VAL A 57 -3.38 -15.43 -3.89
N VAL A 58 -2.66 -15.13 -4.98
CA VAL A 58 -1.29 -15.61 -5.16
C VAL A 58 -0.35 -15.02 -4.11
N ALA A 59 -0.47 -13.74 -3.78
CA ALA A 59 0.31 -13.11 -2.72
C ALA A 59 0.06 -13.76 -1.36
N GLY A 60 -1.20 -14.07 -1.03
CA GLY A 60 -1.56 -14.78 0.20
C GLY A 60 -0.97 -16.19 0.26
N LEU A 61 -1.01 -16.94 -0.85
CA LEU A 61 -0.40 -18.26 -0.94
C LEU A 61 1.13 -18.19 -0.72
N ILE A 62 1.81 -17.26 -1.40
CA ILE A 62 3.26 -17.06 -1.24
C ILE A 62 3.61 -16.70 0.22
N GLN A 63 2.89 -15.74 0.82
CA GLN A 63 3.12 -15.36 2.22
C GLN A 63 2.90 -16.53 3.18
N ASN A 64 1.90 -17.37 2.92
CA ASN A 64 1.65 -18.55 3.74
C ASN A 64 2.78 -19.57 3.63
N GLU A 65 3.31 -19.81 2.42
CA GLU A 65 4.44 -20.71 2.22
C GLU A 65 5.73 -20.17 2.86
N LEU A 66 6.04 -18.88 2.71
CA LEU A 66 7.19 -18.26 3.37
C LEU A 66 7.11 -18.34 4.90
N ARG A 67 5.90 -18.30 5.48
CA ARG A 67 5.70 -18.48 6.92
C ARG A 67 5.96 -19.91 7.37
N ARG A 68 5.64 -20.89 6.52
CA ARG A 68 5.85 -22.33 6.80
C ARG A 68 7.30 -22.75 6.56
N ASN A 69 7.93 -22.15 5.56
CA ASN A 69 9.30 -22.44 5.14
C ASN A 69 10.08 -21.12 4.97
N PRO A 70 10.63 -20.56 6.07
CA PRO A 70 11.44 -19.36 5.99
C PRO A 70 12.73 -19.65 5.21
N LEU A 71 13.13 -18.71 4.36
CA LEU A 71 14.33 -18.78 3.53
C LEU A 71 15.62 -18.63 4.35
#